data_AF-A0A961MN86-F1
#
_entry.id   AF-A0A961MN86-F1
#
_cell.length_a   1.000
_cell.length_b   1.000
_cell.length_c   1.000
_cell.angle_alpha   90.00
_cell.angle_beta   90.00
_cell.angle_gamma   90.00
#
_symmetry.space_group_name_H-M   'P 1'
#
loop_
_entity.id
_entity.type
_entity.pdbx_description
1 polymer ?
#
loop_
_entity_poly.entity_id
_entity_poly.type
_entity_poly.pdbx_seq_one_letter_code
_entity_poly.pdbx_strand_id
1 'polypeptide(L)'
;QRWGGAMPSFLQEFPPVRGLPYLADIARIEIARGQAYHAADAEPVPPEKLRAAALKAPDTMRLHLHPSVRILHLACPGGAIWAAQQPGGPPPPPPEDWGPQSVLIARRGWHEVTVTVLAASDAAFTEAILAGKSFAQAVRKAQETGKKFDPVSALSSLLQAGLITGATVIQEGDQ
;
A
#
# COMPACT_ATOMS: atom_id res chain seq x y z
N GLN A 1 22.87 1.82 -1.54
CA GLN A 1 23.40 0.98 -0.44
C GLN A 1 22.23 0.61 0.48
N ARG A 2 22.10 -0.66 0.89
CA ARG A 2 20.93 -1.18 1.63
C ARG A 2 21.22 -1.16 3.14
N TRP A 3 21.32 0.04 3.72
CA TRP A 3 21.44 0.19 5.17
C TRP A 3 20.09 -0.15 5.84
N GLY A 4 20.11 -0.95 6.92
CA GLY A 4 18.94 -1.24 7.76
C GLY A 4 18.11 -2.49 7.42
N GLY A 5 18.35 -3.17 6.30
CA GLY A 5 17.50 -4.29 5.84
C GLY A 5 17.36 -5.48 6.81
N ALA A 6 18.37 -5.73 7.65
CA ALA A 6 18.36 -6.81 8.65
C ALA A 6 17.77 -6.41 10.02
N MET A 7 17.52 -5.10 10.23
CA MET A 7 17.07 -4.58 11.53
C MET A 7 15.73 -5.18 12.01
N PRO A 8 14.70 -5.38 11.16
CA PRO A 8 13.43 -5.94 11.62
C PRO A 8 13.59 -7.38 12.11
N SER A 9 14.33 -8.21 11.37
CA SER A 9 14.60 -9.59 11.75
C SER A 9 15.44 -9.65 13.03
N PHE A 10 16.44 -8.78 13.17
CA PHE A 10 17.22 -8.66 14.39
C PHE A 10 16.34 -8.31 15.61
N LEU A 11 15.43 -7.32 15.49
CA LEU A 11 14.55 -6.92 16.59
C LEU A 11 13.56 -8.03 17.00
N GLN A 12 13.14 -8.90 16.08
CA GLN A 12 12.30 -10.05 16.44
C GLN A 12 13.05 -11.07 17.30
N GLU A 13 14.35 -11.23 17.06
CA GLU A 13 15.17 -12.25 17.72
C GLU A 13 15.87 -11.72 18.98
N PHE A 14 16.10 -10.41 19.07
CA PHE A 14 16.85 -9.75 20.14
C PHE A 14 16.10 -9.82 21.49
N PRO A 15 16.61 -10.60 22.47
CA PRO A 15 15.88 -10.88 23.72
C PRO A 15 15.37 -9.65 24.49
N PRO A 16 16.11 -8.52 24.59
CA PRO A 16 15.67 -7.34 25.34
C PRO A 16 14.38 -6.69 24.81
N VAL A 17 14.06 -6.86 23.53
CA VAL A 17 12.88 -6.23 22.89
C VAL A 17 11.86 -7.25 22.39
N ARG A 18 12.06 -8.54 22.69
CA ARG A 18 11.16 -9.63 22.29
C ARG A 18 9.73 -9.45 22.81
N GLY A 19 9.56 -8.78 23.95
CA GLY A 19 8.25 -8.41 24.51
C GLY A 19 7.55 -7.25 23.83
N LEU A 20 8.18 -6.62 22.81
CA LEU A 20 7.68 -5.45 22.10
C LEU A 20 7.50 -5.78 20.61
N PRO A 21 6.55 -6.66 20.25
CA PRO A 21 6.41 -7.17 18.88
C PRO A 21 6.15 -6.07 17.84
N TYR A 22 5.55 -4.95 18.25
CA TYR A 22 5.34 -3.79 17.38
C TYR A 22 6.64 -3.13 16.91
N LEU A 23 7.77 -3.27 17.62
CA LEU A 23 9.04 -2.64 17.19
C LEU A 23 9.55 -3.20 15.87
N ALA A 24 9.34 -4.50 15.62
CA ALA A 24 9.67 -5.09 14.33
C ALA A 24 8.80 -4.49 13.20
N ASP A 25 7.52 -4.25 13.47
CA ASP A 25 6.61 -3.62 12.51
C ASP A 25 6.98 -2.15 12.25
N ILE A 26 7.36 -1.39 13.27
CA ILE A 26 7.87 -0.02 13.09
C ILE A 26 9.16 -0.03 12.25
N ALA A 27 10.09 -0.95 12.50
CA ALA A 27 11.31 -1.05 11.71
C ALA A 27 11.03 -1.40 10.23
N ARG A 28 10.05 -2.28 9.96
CA ARG A 28 9.59 -2.57 8.58
C ARG A 28 9.00 -1.33 7.92
N ILE A 29 8.17 -0.57 8.63
CA ILE A 29 7.59 0.68 8.13
C ILE A 29 8.71 1.65 7.75
N GLU A 30 9.68 1.92 8.63
CA GLU A 30 10.75 2.89 8.35
C GLU A 30 11.62 2.49 7.14
N ILE A 31 11.93 1.20 7.00
CA ILE A 31 12.66 0.69 5.84
C ILE A 31 11.84 0.89 4.55
N ALA A 32 10.55 0.54 4.58
CA ALA A 32 9.67 0.72 3.44
C ALA A 32 9.48 2.21 3.11
N ARG A 33 9.45 3.10 4.11
CA ARG A 33 9.43 4.56 3.90
C ARG A 33 10.68 5.05 3.20
N GLY A 34 11.87 4.61 3.63
CA GLY A 34 13.13 4.93 2.95
C GLY A 34 13.16 4.42 1.51
N GLN A 35 12.63 3.22 1.25
CA GLN A 35 12.50 2.69 -0.11
C GLN A 35 11.52 3.49 -0.97
N ALA A 36 10.37 3.89 -0.40
CA ALA A 36 9.38 4.72 -1.09
C ALA A 36 9.93 6.11 -1.41
N TYR A 37 10.71 6.69 -0.49
CA TYR A 37 11.40 7.97 -0.68
C TYR A 37 12.37 7.95 -1.87
N HIS A 38 13.16 6.88 -1.99
CA HIS A 38 14.15 6.70 -3.06
C HIS A 38 13.61 6.01 -4.32
N ALA A 39 12.31 5.72 -4.39
CA ALA A 39 11.72 5.10 -5.57
C ALA A 39 11.82 6.03 -6.79
N ALA A 40 11.93 5.45 -7.99
CA ALA A 40 11.97 6.22 -9.23
C ALA A 40 10.78 7.20 -9.33
N ASP A 41 11.05 8.39 -9.87
CA ASP A 41 10.00 9.38 -10.12
C ASP A 41 9.05 8.88 -11.21
N ALA A 42 7.75 9.08 -11.00
CA ALA A 42 6.74 8.81 -12.01
C ALA A 42 5.59 9.81 -11.85
N GLU A 43 5.15 10.41 -12.95
CA GLU A 43 4.05 11.36 -12.93
C GLU A 43 2.70 10.65 -12.84
N PRO A 44 1.73 11.17 -12.06
CA PRO A 44 0.38 10.65 -12.04
C PRO A 44 -0.25 10.68 -13.44
N VAL A 45 -1.03 9.64 -13.76
CA VAL A 45 -1.73 9.56 -15.04
C VAL A 45 -2.77 10.68 -15.13
N PRO A 46 -2.85 11.40 -16.25
CA PRO A 46 -3.94 12.33 -16.48
C PRO A 46 -5.30 11.62 -16.45
N PRO A 47 -6.34 12.18 -15.79
CA PRO A 47 -7.64 11.53 -15.64
C PRO A 47 -8.28 11.11 -16.96
N GLU A 48 -8.07 11.86 -18.04
CA GLU A 48 -8.60 11.55 -19.37
C GLU A 48 -8.02 10.26 -19.96
N LYS A 49 -6.74 9.95 -19.72
CA LYS A 49 -6.12 8.71 -20.20
C LYS A 49 -6.70 7.50 -19.48
N LEU A 50 -6.95 7.63 -18.17
CA LEU A 50 -7.59 6.58 -17.39
C LEU A 50 -9.04 6.35 -17.85
N ARG A 51 -9.81 7.43 -18.07
CA ARG A 51 -11.17 7.35 -18.61
C ARG A 51 -11.21 6.68 -19.97
N ALA A 52 -10.29 7.01 -20.88
CA ALA A 52 -10.21 6.40 -22.19
C ALA A 52 -9.92 4.88 -22.12
N ALA A 53 -9.02 4.45 -21.23
CA ALA A 53 -8.74 3.03 -21.01
C ALA A 53 -9.97 2.28 -20.45
N ALA A 54 -10.65 2.89 -19.46
CA ALA A 54 -11.86 2.33 -18.86
C ALA A 54 -13.02 2.21 -19.84
N LEU A 55 -13.20 3.18 -20.75
CA LEU A 55 -14.23 3.14 -21.80
C LEU A 55 -13.95 2.06 -22.86
N LYS A 56 -12.67 1.79 -23.14
CA LYS A 56 -12.28 0.83 -24.19
C LYS A 56 -12.47 -0.62 -23.74
N ALA A 57 -11.98 -0.97 -22.56
CA ALA A 57 -12.10 -2.33 -22.03
C ALA A 57 -11.91 -2.34 -20.49
N PRO A 58 -12.98 -2.10 -19.72
CA PRO A 58 -12.88 -1.95 -18.28
C PRO A 58 -12.39 -3.23 -17.58
N ASP A 59 -12.75 -4.40 -18.11
CA ASP A 59 -12.45 -5.69 -17.48
C ASP A 59 -11.00 -6.16 -17.70
N THR A 60 -10.38 -5.74 -18.80
CA THR A 60 -8.98 -6.08 -19.15
C THR A 60 -8.00 -4.94 -18.90
N MET A 61 -8.50 -3.79 -18.43
CA MET A 61 -7.66 -2.66 -18.03
C MET A 61 -6.74 -3.07 -16.87
N ARG A 62 -5.44 -2.83 -17.01
CA ARG A 62 -4.45 -2.91 -15.94
C ARG A 62 -4.05 -1.51 -15.53
N LEU A 63 -4.05 -1.24 -14.23
CA LEU A 63 -3.53 -0.01 -13.67
C LEU A 63 -2.05 -0.16 -13.35
N HIS A 64 -1.30 0.91 -13.52
CA HIS A 64 0.10 0.99 -13.12
C HIS A 64 0.19 1.94 -11.94
N LEU A 65 0.76 1.45 -10.83
CA LEU A 65 0.94 2.26 -9.63
C LEU A 65 2.34 2.90 -9.61
N HIS A 66 2.45 3.99 -8.85
CA HIS A 66 3.71 4.68 -8.64
C HIS A 66 4.77 3.72 -8.06
N PRO A 67 6.04 3.74 -8.52
CA PRO A 67 7.09 2.81 -8.05
C PRO A 67 7.35 2.83 -6.53
N SER A 68 6.90 3.89 -5.85
CA SER A 68 6.98 4.06 -4.40
C SER A 68 5.94 3.25 -3.62
N VAL A 69 4.87 2.76 -4.26
CA VAL A 69 3.79 2.05 -3.57
C VAL A 69 4.32 0.72 -3.02
N ARG A 70 4.11 0.53 -1.72
CA ARG A 70 4.44 -0.68 -0.97
C ARG A 70 3.26 -1.02 -0.07
N ILE A 71 2.93 -2.30 0.02
CA ILE A 71 1.98 -2.83 1.00
C ILE A 71 2.78 -3.65 2.01
N LEU A 72 2.55 -3.43 3.30
CA LEU A 72 3.05 -4.29 4.37
C LEU A 72 1.87 -4.87 5.15
N HIS A 73 1.96 -6.17 5.45
CA HIS A 73 1.09 -6.83 6.43
C HIS A 73 1.86 -6.96 7.75
N LEU A 74 1.31 -6.36 8.79
CA LEU A 74 1.90 -6.22 10.12
C LEU A 74 1.18 -7.15 11.10
N ALA A 75 1.92 -7.70 12.05
CA ALA A 75 1.37 -8.63 13.05
C ALA A 75 0.67 -7.89 14.20
N CYS A 76 1.07 -6.65 14.45
CA CYS A 76 0.54 -5.75 15.47
C CYS A 76 -0.08 -4.51 14.81
N PRO A 77 -0.70 -3.59 15.59
CA PRO A 77 -1.24 -2.36 15.02
C PRO A 77 -0.12 -1.34 14.73
N GLY A 78 0.94 -1.78 14.04
CA GLY A 78 2.15 -1.00 13.80
C GLY A 78 1.89 0.26 12.99
N GLY A 79 0.90 0.27 12.09
CA GLY A 79 0.50 1.48 11.36
C GLY A 79 -0.13 2.53 12.28
N ALA A 80 -1.02 2.12 13.19
CA ALA A 80 -1.62 3.03 14.17
C ALA A 80 -0.61 3.51 15.21
N ILE A 81 0.27 2.63 15.70
CA ILE A 81 1.35 3.00 16.61
C ILE A 81 2.32 3.98 15.93
N TRP A 82 2.68 3.73 14.66
CA TRP A 82 3.52 4.64 13.88
C TRP A 82 2.85 6.02 13.71
N ALA A 83 1.55 6.06 13.41
CA ALA A 83 0.80 7.29 13.27
C ALA A 83 0.77 8.11 14.56
N ALA A 84 0.65 7.45 15.71
CA ALA A 84 0.67 8.09 17.02
C ALA A 84 2.02 8.74 17.39
N GLN A 85 3.10 8.33 16.72
CA GLN A 85 4.43 8.92 16.89
C GLN A 85 4.68 10.14 15.99
N GLN A 86 3.76 10.44 15.07
CA GLN A 86 3.90 11.59 14.18
C GLN A 86 3.43 12.89 14.85
N PRO A 87 3.96 14.06 14.44
CA PRO A 87 3.47 15.34 14.92
C PRO A 87 1.96 15.48 14.71
N GLY A 88 1.20 15.69 15.78
CA GLY A 88 -0.27 15.80 15.74
C GLY A 88 -1.01 14.47 15.50
N GLY A 89 -0.33 13.33 15.64
CA GLY A 89 -0.93 12.01 15.52
C GLY A 89 -1.97 11.71 16.61
N PRO A 90 -2.90 10.77 16.36
CA PRO A 90 -3.86 10.31 17.37
C PRO A 90 -3.14 9.54 18.49
N PRO A 91 -3.77 9.32 19.66
CA PRO A 91 -3.22 8.39 20.65
C PRO A 91 -3.08 6.97 20.06
N PRO A 92 -2.08 6.18 20.48
CA PRO A 92 -1.96 4.80 20.04
C PRO A 92 -3.15 3.97 20.56
N PRO A 93 -3.55 2.91 19.84
CA PRO A 93 -4.62 2.03 20.32
C PRO A 93 -4.18 1.35 21.62
N PRO A 94 -5.12 1.14 22.56
CA PRO A 94 -4.80 0.46 23.80
C PRO A 94 -4.47 -1.02 23.51
N PRO A 95 -3.66 -1.70 24.34
CA PRO A 95 -3.19 -3.07 24.09
C PRO A 95 -4.29 -4.10 23.80
N GLU A 96 -5.48 -3.93 24.39
CA GLU A 96 -6.66 -4.77 24.16
C GLU A 96 -7.21 -4.74 22.74
N ASP A 97 -6.95 -3.66 21.99
CA ASP A 97 -7.38 -3.48 20.59
C ASP A 97 -6.26 -3.85 19.60
N TRP A 98 -5.16 -4.43 20.08
CA TRP A 98 -4.05 -4.80 19.20
C TRP A 98 -4.42 -5.98 18.31
N GLY A 99 -4.18 -5.79 17.02
CA GLY A 99 -4.38 -6.81 16.01
C GLY A 99 -3.57 -6.51 14.75
N PRO A 100 -3.57 -7.44 13.79
CA PRO A 100 -2.84 -7.26 12.54
C PRO A 100 -3.40 -6.08 11.73
N GLN A 101 -2.51 -5.41 11.00
CA GLN A 101 -2.86 -4.29 10.12
C GLN A 101 -2.16 -4.42 8.78
N SER A 102 -2.83 -3.97 7.72
CA SER A 102 -2.18 -3.72 6.43
C SER A 102 -1.92 -2.23 6.31
N VAL A 103 -0.72 -1.84 5.84
CA VAL A 103 -0.37 -0.44 5.59
C VAL A 103 0.09 -0.23 4.16
N LEU A 104 -0.39 0.84 3.55
CA LEU A 104 0.14 1.39 2.31
C LEU A 104 1.17 2.44 2.64
N ILE A 105 2.35 2.29 2.04
CA ILE A 105 3.43 3.25 2.11
C ILE A 105 3.70 3.73 0.69
N ALA A 106 3.67 5.04 0.49
CA ALA A 106 3.89 5.62 -0.81
C ALA A 106 4.41 7.05 -0.71
N ARG A 107 5.16 7.47 -1.73
CA ARG A 107 5.59 8.85 -1.92
C ARG A 107 4.54 9.62 -2.70
N ARG A 108 4.05 10.73 -2.14
CA ARG A 108 3.18 11.72 -2.79
C ARG A 108 4.03 12.92 -3.20
N GLY A 109 3.89 13.34 -4.45
CA GLY A 109 4.74 14.38 -5.03
C GLY A 109 6.22 13.99 -4.96
N TRP A 110 7.08 14.96 -4.60
CA TRP A 110 8.53 14.80 -4.72
C TRP A 110 9.22 14.16 -3.52
N HIS A 111 8.69 14.33 -2.31
CA HIS A 111 9.42 13.98 -1.07
C HIS A 111 8.54 13.49 0.08
N GLU A 112 7.23 13.69 0.03
CA GLU A 112 6.35 13.32 1.14
C GLU A 112 6.04 11.83 1.10
N VAL A 113 6.48 11.07 2.11
CA VAL A 113 6.14 9.64 2.23
C VAL A 113 5.04 9.45 3.25
N THR A 114 3.89 8.99 2.79
CA THR A 114 2.71 8.70 3.61
C THR A 114 2.69 7.23 4.04
N VAL A 115 2.19 6.98 5.25
CA VAL A 115 1.84 5.65 5.76
C VAL A 115 0.34 5.67 6.07
N THR A 116 -0.42 4.79 5.45
CA THR A 116 -1.88 4.75 5.58
C THR A 116 -2.33 3.34 5.94
N VAL A 117 -3.04 3.19 7.06
CA VAL A 117 -3.67 1.91 7.42
C VAL A 117 -4.80 1.63 6.44
N LEU A 118 -4.81 0.43 5.87
CA LEU A 118 -5.82 -0.02 4.92
C LEU A 118 -6.72 -1.10 5.54
N ALA A 119 -7.97 -1.15 5.07
CA ALA A 119 -8.76 -2.36 5.24
C ALA A 119 -8.15 -3.51 4.43
N ALA A 120 -8.38 -4.75 4.88
CA ALA A 120 -7.85 -5.94 4.20
C ALA A 120 -8.26 -6.03 2.72
N SER A 121 -9.49 -5.60 2.39
CA SER A 121 -9.99 -5.54 1.02
C SER A 121 -9.20 -4.55 0.15
N ASP A 122 -8.85 -3.38 0.69
CA ASP A 122 -8.11 -2.33 -0.04
C ASP A 122 -6.64 -2.71 -0.24
N ALA A 123 -6.06 -3.40 0.75
CA ALA A 123 -4.73 -3.99 0.62
C ALA A 123 -4.72 -5.05 -0.49
N ALA A 124 -5.65 -6.01 -0.46
CA ALA A 124 -5.76 -7.07 -1.47
C ALA A 124 -6.00 -6.51 -2.89
N PHE A 125 -6.82 -5.46 -3.01
CA PHE A 125 -7.03 -4.73 -4.27
C PHE A 125 -5.72 -4.12 -4.80
N THR A 126 -5.01 -3.39 -3.94
CA THR A 126 -3.77 -2.69 -4.32
C THR A 126 -2.66 -3.68 -4.66
N GLU A 127 -2.52 -4.77 -3.92
CA GLU A 127 -1.56 -5.84 -4.21
C GLU A 127 -1.84 -6.54 -5.54
N ALA A 128 -3.11 -6.79 -5.86
CA ALA A 128 -3.47 -7.37 -7.14
C ALA A 128 -3.09 -6.45 -8.32
N ILE A 129 -3.24 -5.13 -8.16
CA ILE A 129 -2.77 -4.16 -9.15
C ILE A 129 -1.24 -4.19 -9.27
N LEU A 130 -0.51 -4.18 -8.15
CA LEU A 130 0.96 -4.30 -8.14
C LEU A 130 1.44 -5.58 -8.83
N ALA A 131 0.67 -6.68 -8.71
CA ALA A 131 0.92 -7.95 -9.38
C ALA A 131 0.51 -7.97 -10.87
N GLY A 132 0.12 -6.83 -11.44
CA GLY A 132 -0.28 -6.69 -12.84
C GLY A 132 -1.59 -7.38 -13.20
N LYS A 133 -2.47 -7.64 -12.22
CA LYS A 133 -3.81 -8.17 -12.49
C LYS A 133 -4.68 -7.11 -13.17
N SER A 134 -5.68 -7.55 -13.94
CA SER A 134 -6.66 -6.61 -14.48
C SER A 134 -7.49 -5.99 -13.36
N PHE A 135 -8.12 -4.86 -13.63
CA PHE A 135 -8.99 -4.16 -12.69
C PHE A 135 -10.09 -5.08 -12.17
N ALA A 136 -10.76 -5.83 -13.06
CA ALA A 136 -11.76 -6.82 -12.68
C ALA A 136 -11.20 -7.92 -11.76
N GLN A 137 -9.98 -8.42 -12.03
CA GLN A 137 -9.31 -9.41 -11.17
C GLN A 137 -8.93 -8.82 -9.80
N ALA A 138 -8.49 -7.56 -9.75
CA ALA A 138 -8.17 -6.87 -8.50
C ALA A 138 -9.42 -6.67 -7.63
N VAL A 139 -10.55 -6.28 -8.24
CA VAL A 139 -11.84 -6.17 -7.55
C VAL A 139 -12.26 -7.52 -6.97
N ARG A 140 -12.15 -8.61 -7.74
CA ARG A 140 -12.46 -9.96 -7.24
C ARG A 140 -11.58 -10.35 -6.06
N LYS A 141 -10.27 -10.10 -6.12
CA LYS A 141 -9.34 -10.37 -5.01
C LYS A 141 -9.71 -9.62 -3.74
N ALA A 142 -10.14 -8.37 -3.86
CA ALA A 142 -10.63 -7.59 -2.73
C ALA A 142 -11.91 -8.17 -2.11
N GLN A 143 -12.85 -8.64 -2.95
CA GLN A 143 -14.11 -9.25 -2.52
C GLN A 143 -13.91 -10.61 -1.83
N GLU A 144 -12.90 -11.39 -2.23
CA GLU A 144 -12.55 -12.68 -1.61
C GLU A 144 -12.15 -12.54 -0.13
N THR A 145 -11.82 -11.34 0.36
CA THR A 145 -11.52 -11.09 1.78
C THR A 145 -12.74 -11.21 2.70
N GLY A 146 -13.96 -11.33 2.14
CA GLY A 146 -15.20 -11.48 2.90
C GLY A 146 -15.68 -10.19 3.59
N LYS A 147 -15.05 -9.05 3.33
CA LYS A 147 -15.45 -7.73 3.83
C LYS A 147 -16.07 -6.88 2.71
N LYS A 148 -16.88 -5.89 3.09
CA LYS A 148 -17.46 -4.93 2.15
C LYS A 148 -16.33 -4.16 1.47
N PHE A 149 -16.28 -4.21 0.14
CA PHE A 149 -15.30 -3.49 -0.68
C PHE A 149 -16.03 -2.54 -1.63
N ASP A 150 -15.53 -1.30 -1.72
CA ASP A 150 -16.01 -0.29 -2.66
C ASP A 150 -14.89 0.04 -3.68
N PRO A 151 -14.94 -0.53 -4.89
CA PRO A 151 -13.95 -0.27 -5.93
C PRO A 151 -13.83 1.20 -6.32
N VAL A 152 -14.92 1.97 -6.24
CA VAL A 152 -14.94 3.39 -6.64
C VAL A 152 -14.19 4.22 -5.60
N SER A 153 -14.46 3.96 -4.32
CA SER A 153 -13.75 4.61 -3.22
C SER A 153 -12.25 4.28 -3.26
N ALA A 154 -11.88 3.00 -3.38
CA ALA A 154 -10.49 2.57 -3.43
C ALA A 154 -9.73 3.19 -4.61
N LEU A 155 -10.32 3.18 -5.81
CA LEU A 155 -9.74 3.83 -6.99
C LEU A 155 -9.59 5.34 -6.79
N SER A 156 -10.60 5.99 -6.21
CA SER A 156 -10.58 7.43 -5.94
C SER A 156 -9.48 7.80 -4.95
N SER A 157 -9.26 7.00 -3.91
CA SER A 157 -8.17 7.20 -2.96
C SER A 157 -6.79 7.13 -3.64
N LEU A 158 -6.56 6.12 -4.50
CA LEU A 158 -5.31 6.00 -5.26
C LEU A 158 -5.10 7.18 -6.22
N LEU A 159 -6.16 7.64 -6.88
CA LEU A 159 -6.12 8.81 -7.78
C LEU A 159 -5.80 10.11 -7.05
N GLN A 160 -6.51 10.40 -5.96
CA GLN A 160 -6.28 11.60 -5.14
C GLN A 160 -4.90 11.57 -4.50
N ALA A 161 -4.38 10.39 -4.21
CA ALA A 161 -3.02 10.19 -3.74
C ALA A 161 -1.94 10.38 -4.83
N GLY A 162 -2.33 10.50 -6.10
CA GLY A 162 -1.39 10.59 -7.23
C GLY A 162 -0.62 9.30 -7.45
N LEU A 163 -1.17 8.15 -7.03
CA LEU A 163 -0.47 6.87 -7.01
C LEU A 163 -0.70 6.03 -8.26
N ILE A 164 -1.55 6.48 -9.20
CA ILE A 164 -1.74 5.82 -10.48
C ILE A 164 -0.94 6.56 -11.53
N THR A 165 -0.01 5.88 -12.20
CA THR A 165 0.91 6.46 -13.18
C THR A 165 0.60 6.04 -14.61
N GLY A 166 -0.28 5.06 -14.78
CA GLY A 166 -0.74 4.65 -16.11
C GLY A 166 -1.90 3.67 -16.08
N ALA A 167 -2.45 3.42 -17.27
CA ALA A 167 -3.40 2.35 -17.52
C ALA A 167 -3.14 1.75 -18.91
N THR A 168 -3.21 0.42 -19.02
CA THR A 168 -3.06 -0.31 -20.29
C THR A 168 -4.21 -1.26 -20.49
N VAL A 169 -4.66 -1.42 -21.73
CA VAL A 169 -5.68 -2.40 -22.10
C VAL A 169 -5.00 -3.57 -22.80
N ILE A 170 -5.23 -4.79 -22.32
CA ILE A 170 -4.79 -6.00 -23.01
C ILE A 170 -5.80 -6.29 -24.10
N GLN A 171 -5.34 -6.44 -25.34
CA GLN A 171 -6.15 -7.04 -26.41
C GLN A 171 -6.06 -8.56 -26.26
N GLU A 172 -7.19 -9.27 -26.31
CA GLU A 172 -7.20 -10.74 -26.37
C GLU A 172 -6.40 -11.18 -27.62
N GLY A 173 -5.15 -11.59 -27.41
CA GLY A 173 -4.24 -11.94 -28.51
C GLY A 173 -2.76 -12.09 -28.11
N ASP A 174 -2.27 -11.35 -27.10
CA ASP A 174 -0.88 -11.44 -26.61
C ASP A 174 -0.76 -12.38 -25.40
N GLN A 175 -0.97 -13.69 -25.62
CA GLN A 175 -0.51 -14.74 -24.71
C GLN A 175 0.71 -15.44 -25.30
#